data_AF-A0A654M550-F1
#
_entry.id   AF-A0A654M550-F1
#
_cell.length_a   1.000
_cell.length_b   1.000
_cell.length_c   1.000
_cell.angle_alpha   90.00
_cell.angle_beta   90.00
_cell.angle_gamma   90.00
#
_symmetry.space_group_name_H-M   'P 1'
#
loop_
_entity.id
_entity.type
_entity.pdbx_description
1 polymer ?
#
loop_
_entity_poly.entity_id
_entity_poly.type
_entity_poly.pdbx_seq_one_letter_code
_entity_poly.pdbx_strand_id
1 'polypeptide(L)'
;MINMKYQYTFKNVSLLLLGFVIVSTIFMGTQYAHALDNTDLSKNNDLGNPFFVEHYQTELGKLNMTNNNASESFSGKGIINGTLDITADVNVTETFRDTDTSYLQGNTKYVTDNKDIATYTFYAIANYHVGGGYDSNGIAIFDDVATGNLSSLSNSVGVYKDHVDKNGTGEFLMWHWR
;
A
#
# COMPACT_ATOMS: atom_id res chain seq x y z
N MET A 1 2.17 50.92 54.18
CA MET A 1 3.10 52.03 54.50
C MET A 1 4.49 51.46 54.69
N ILE A 2 5.34 51.54 53.67
CA ILE A 2 6.79 51.44 53.78
C ILE A 2 7.32 52.74 53.17
N ASN A 3 8.19 53.42 53.91
CA ASN A 3 8.89 54.61 53.45
C ASN A 3 10.35 54.45 53.88
N MET A 4 11.26 54.25 52.93
CA MET A 4 12.62 54.76 53.04
C MET A 4 13.15 55.14 51.66
N LYS A 5 13.50 56.43 51.58
CA LYS A 5 14.18 57.18 50.52
C LYS A 5 15.67 56.75 50.45
N TYR A 6 16.29 56.47 49.30
CA TYR A 6 16.88 57.42 48.30
C TYR A 6 18.00 58.30 48.94
N GLN A 7 19.24 58.49 48.45
CA GLN A 7 19.76 58.57 47.07
C GLN A 7 21.32 58.55 46.95
N TYR A 8 21.82 57.94 45.84
CA TYR A 8 22.70 58.44 44.75
C TYR A 8 24.19 58.79 44.97
N THR A 9 25.01 58.42 43.97
CA THR A 9 25.73 59.41 43.13
C THR A 9 26.05 58.84 41.73
N PHE A 10 25.71 59.59 40.67
CA PHE A 10 26.14 59.38 39.28
C PHE A 10 27.33 60.31 38.97
N LYS A 11 28.29 59.85 38.15
CA LYS A 11 29.09 60.72 37.27
C LYS A 11 29.33 60.03 35.93
N ASN A 12 29.24 60.86 34.89
CA ASN A 12 29.16 60.55 33.47
C ASN A 12 30.54 60.30 32.78
N VAL A 13 30.44 59.72 31.58
CA VAL A 13 31.12 60.06 30.30
C VAL A 13 32.09 59.02 29.69
N SER A 14 31.77 58.69 28.43
CA SER A 14 32.64 58.39 27.28
C SER A 14 32.71 56.95 26.73
N LEU A 15 31.90 56.77 25.67
CA LEU A 15 32.09 56.03 24.42
C LEU A 15 33.41 55.25 24.19
N LEU A 16 33.28 53.97 23.85
CA LEU A 16 34.03 53.34 22.75
C LEU A 16 33.25 52.11 22.23
N LEU A 17 32.80 52.21 20.97
CA LEU A 17 32.32 51.08 20.18
C LEU A 17 33.47 50.08 19.97
N LEU A 18 33.27 48.84 20.37
CA LEU A 18 33.91 47.68 19.75
C LEU A 18 32.81 46.68 19.44
N GLY A 19 32.42 46.63 18.17
CA GLY A 19 31.49 45.63 17.66
C GLY A 19 32.10 44.25 17.79
N PHE A 20 31.45 43.39 18.56
CA PHE A 20 31.66 41.95 18.43
C PHE A 20 30.78 41.45 17.29
N VAL A 21 31.40 41.18 16.15
CA VAL A 21 30.85 40.25 15.16
C VAL A 21 30.88 38.88 15.82
N ILE A 22 29.74 38.42 16.32
CA ILE A 22 29.59 36.99 16.67
C ILE A 22 29.46 36.28 15.32
N VAL A 23 30.58 35.75 14.83
CA VAL A 23 30.54 34.73 13.78
C VAL A 23 29.89 33.51 14.44
N SER A 24 28.58 33.37 14.31
CA SER A 24 27.91 32.12 14.61
C SER A 24 28.37 31.11 13.57
N THR A 25 29.37 30.31 13.90
CA THR A 25 29.69 29.11 13.14
C THR A 25 28.50 28.18 13.25
N ILE A 26 27.71 28.10 12.18
CA ILE A 26 26.73 27.03 11.99
C ILE A 26 27.55 25.76 11.88
N PHE A 27 27.60 24.96 12.96
CA PHE A 27 27.99 23.57 12.84
C PHE A 27 26.88 22.88 12.03
N MET A 28 27.03 22.84 10.70
CA MET A 28 26.39 21.83 9.87
C MET A 28 27.02 20.49 10.26
N GLY A 29 26.55 19.91 11.36
CA GLY A 29 26.73 18.49 11.60
C GLY A 29 25.95 17.78 10.52
N THR A 30 26.64 17.22 9.52
CA THR A 30 26.07 16.18 8.68
C THR A 30 25.71 15.03 9.60
N GLN A 31 24.44 14.98 10.02
CA GLN A 31 23.90 13.79 10.64
C GLN A 31 23.78 12.75 9.53
N TYR A 32 24.82 11.93 9.38
CA TYR A 32 24.68 10.69 8.66
C TYR A 32 23.72 9.82 9.48
N ALA A 33 22.52 9.58 8.94
CA ALA A 33 21.70 8.48 9.42
C ALA A 33 22.51 7.20 9.18
N HIS A 34 23.14 6.68 10.22
CA HIS A 34 23.67 5.33 10.17
C HIS A 34 22.47 4.39 10.12
N ALA A 35 22.37 3.58 9.07
CA ALA A 35 21.46 2.44 9.10
C ALA A 35 21.81 1.61 10.34
N LEU A 36 20.85 1.43 11.25
CA LEU A 36 21.01 0.47 12.33
C LEU A 36 21.16 -0.92 11.68
N ASP A 37 22.13 -1.69 12.15
CA ASP A 37 22.41 -3.03 11.67
C ASP A 37 21.21 -3.94 11.97
N ASN A 38 20.26 -4.01 11.04
CA ASN A 38 19.02 -4.77 11.18
C ASN A 38 19.29 -6.23 10.83
N THR A 39 20.11 -6.90 11.64
CA THR A 39 20.54 -8.29 11.44
C THR A 39 19.48 -9.32 11.80
N ASP A 40 18.33 -8.90 12.35
CA ASP A 40 17.19 -9.78 12.63
C ASP A 40 16.25 -9.93 11.41
N LEU A 41 16.83 -10.26 10.25
CA LEU A 41 16.10 -10.67 9.04
C LEU A 41 15.51 -12.08 9.18
N SER A 42 15.80 -12.78 10.28
CA SER A 42 15.34 -14.14 10.58
C SER A 42 13.92 -14.22 11.14
N LYS A 43 13.27 -13.08 11.43
CA LYS A 43 11.87 -13.08 11.82
C LYS A 43 11.00 -13.50 10.64
N ASN A 44 10.52 -14.73 10.70
CA ASN A 44 9.48 -15.21 9.81
C ASN A 44 8.17 -14.48 10.15
N ASN A 45 7.96 -13.33 9.52
CA ASN A 45 6.70 -12.61 9.61
C ASN A 45 5.69 -13.32 8.70
N ASP A 46 4.98 -14.29 9.27
CA ASP A 46 3.81 -14.87 8.64
C ASP A 46 2.76 -13.76 8.41
N LEU A 47 2.18 -13.73 7.21
CA LEU A 47 1.08 -12.81 6.86
C LEU A 47 -0.21 -13.16 7.63
N GLY A 48 -0.23 -14.33 8.29
CA GLY A 48 -1.37 -14.84 9.03
C GLY A 48 -2.44 -15.40 8.12
N ASN A 49 -3.70 -15.32 8.55
CA ASN A 49 -4.83 -15.79 7.74
C ASN A 49 -5.23 -14.74 6.70
N PRO A 50 -5.57 -15.16 5.47
CA PRO A 50 -6.11 -14.25 4.47
C PRO A 50 -7.44 -13.69 4.96
N PHE A 51 -7.64 -12.38 4.76
CA PHE A 51 -8.90 -11.73 5.07
C PHE A 51 -9.90 -11.89 3.92
N PHE A 52 -9.45 -12.19 2.70
CA PHE A 52 -10.32 -12.44 1.56
C PHE A 52 -9.94 -13.75 0.87
N VAL A 53 -10.95 -14.55 0.57
CA VAL A 53 -10.85 -15.83 -0.13
C VAL A 53 -11.91 -15.87 -1.21
N GLU A 54 -11.47 -16.19 -2.43
CA GLU A 54 -12.35 -16.41 -3.57
C GLU A 54 -11.91 -17.68 -4.32
N HIS A 55 -12.88 -18.55 -4.59
CA HIS A 55 -12.74 -19.71 -5.46
C HIS A 55 -13.56 -19.47 -6.71
N TYR A 56 -12.94 -19.58 -7.87
CA TYR A 56 -13.58 -19.22 -9.13
C TYR A 56 -13.23 -20.18 -10.25
N GLN A 57 -13.96 -20.05 -11.36
CA GLN A 57 -13.71 -20.79 -12.59
C GLN A 57 -13.57 -19.76 -13.71
N THR A 58 -12.50 -19.85 -14.49
CA THR A 58 -12.24 -18.98 -15.64
C THR A 58 -11.96 -19.77 -16.90
N GLU A 59 -12.21 -19.17 -18.06
CA GLU A 59 -11.79 -19.73 -19.33
C GLU A 59 -10.29 -19.48 -19.51
N LEU A 60 -9.53 -20.55 -19.77
CA LEU A 60 -8.09 -20.42 -19.99
C LEU A 60 -7.81 -19.87 -21.37
N GLY A 61 -7.19 -18.70 -21.43
CA GLY A 61 -6.65 -18.15 -22.66
C GLY A 61 -5.87 -16.88 -22.39
N LYS A 62 -4.74 -16.72 -23.08
CA LYS A 62 -4.18 -15.37 -23.26
C LYS A 62 -5.22 -14.56 -24.01
N LEU A 63 -5.64 -13.45 -23.42
CA LEU A 63 -6.61 -12.57 -24.04
C LEU A 63 -6.19 -12.19 -25.47
N ASN A 64 -7.17 -11.99 -26.37
CA ASN A 64 -6.93 -11.64 -27.77
C ASN A 64 -6.09 -10.35 -27.85
N MET A 65 -4.84 -10.50 -28.32
CA MET A 65 -3.85 -9.44 -28.27
C MET A 65 -4.20 -8.28 -29.19
N THR A 66 -4.18 -7.07 -28.66
CA THR A 66 -3.95 -5.86 -29.45
C THR A 66 -2.72 -5.15 -28.86
N ASN A 67 -1.60 -5.13 -29.59
CA ASN A 67 -0.36 -4.46 -29.17
C ASN A 67 0.22 -4.94 -27.82
N ASN A 68 0.36 -6.26 -27.62
CA ASN A 68 0.87 -6.90 -26.38
C ASN A 68 0.05 -6.62 -25.11
N ASN A 69 -1.08 -5.95 -25.25
CA ASN A 69 -2.00 -5.68 -24.16
C ASN A 69 -3.33 -6.37 -24.42
N ALA A 70 -4.01 -6.64 -23.32
CA ALA A 70 -5.39 -7.04 -23.32
C ALA A 70 -6.12 -6.44 -22.13
N SER A 71 -7.43 -6.26 -22.27
CA SER A 71 -8.28 -5.77 -21.19
C SER A 71 -9.51 -6.64 -21.07
N GLU A 72 -9.89 -6.91 -19.83
CA GLU A 72 -11.03 -7.75 -19.50
C GLU A 72 -11.76 -7.17 -18.30
N SER A 73 -13.06 -7.43 -18.25
CA SER A 73 -13.90 -7.14 -17.10
C SER A 73 -14.63 -8.41 -16.71
N PHE A 74 -14.59 -8.76 -15.43
CA PHE A 74 -15.32 -9.91 -14.89
C PHE A 74 -15.99 -9.57 -13.56
N SER A 75 -16.98 -10.38 -13.18
CA SER A 75 -17.68 -10.26 -11.91
C SER A 75 -17.64 -11.60 -11.19
N GLY A 76 -17.23 -11.58 -9.92
CA GLY A 76 -17.01 -12.75 -9.09
C GLY A 76 -17.68 -12.63 -7.73
N LYS A 77 -17.58 -13.69 -6.92
CA LYS A 77 -18.10 -13.74 -5.55
C LYS A 77 -17.01 -14.23 -4.62
N GLY A 78 -16.86 -13.58 -3.48
CA GLY A 78 -15.89 -14.00 -2.48
C GLY A 78 -16.38 -13.72 -1.06
N ILE A 79 -15.56 -14.16 -0.10
CA ILE A 79 -15.88 -14.06 1.33
C ILE A 79 -14.77 -13.27 2.03
N ILE A 80 -15.16 -12.17 2.68
CA ILE A 80 -14.30 -11.37 3.55
C ILE A 80 -14.45 -11.82 4.99
N ASN A 81 -13.32 -11.99 5.68
CA ASN A 81 -13.18 -12.41 7.08
C ASN A 81 -13.98 -13.69 7.43
N GLY A 82 -14.20 -14.55 6.44
CA GLY A 82 -14.94 -15.81 6.58
C GLY A 82 -16.46 -15.68 6.79
N THR A 83 -17.02 -14.46 6.80
CA THR A 83 -18.43 -14.25 7.14
C THR A 83 -19.17 -13.26 6.24
N LEU A 84 -18.45 -12.40 5.51
CA LEU A 84 -19.05 -11.34 4.70
C LEU A 84 -18.98 -11.68 3.23
N ASP A 85 -20.10 -12.10 2.66
CA ASP A 85 -20.23 -12.30 1.22
C ASP A 85 -20.15 -10.97 0.47
N ILE A 86 -19.40 -10.96 -0.63
CA ILE A 86 -19.31 -9.83 -1.57
C ILE A 86 -19.45 -10.29 -3.01
N THR A 87 -19.92 -9.39 -3.86
CA THR A 87 -19.65 -9.42 -5.30
C THR A 87 -18.44 -8.54 -5.59
N ALA A 88 -17.52 -9.04 -6.42
CA ALA A 88 -16.35 -8.31 -6.89
C ALA A 88 -16.49 -8.01 -8.38
N ASP A 89 -16.55 -6.74 -8.75
CA ASP A 89 -16.46 -6.31 -10.15
C ASP A 89 -15.03 -5.87 -10.44
N VAL A 90 -14.36 -6.56 -11.36
CA VAL A 90 -12.93 -6.38 -11.65
C VAL A 90 -12.76 -5.89 -13.08
N ASN A 91 -11.91 -4.88 -13.26
CA ASN A 91 -11.41 -4.46 -14.56
C ASN A 91 -9.90 -4.64 -14.55
N VAL A 92 -9.37 -5.41 -15.49
CA VAL A 92 -7.94 -5.72 -15.60
C VAL A 92 -7.42 -5.32 -16.97
N THR A 93 -6.20 -4.78 -16.98
CA THR A 93 -5.35 -4.70 -18.16
C THR A 93 -4.14 -5.57 -17.93
N GLU A 94 -3.91 -6.49 -18.85
CA GLU A 94 -2.73 -7.33 -18.92
C GLU A 94 -1.76 -6.78 -19.97
N THR A 95 -0.49 -6.68 -19.60
CA THR A 95 0.63 -6.38 -20.51
C THR A 95 1.62 -7.53 -20.47
N PHE A 96 1.75 -8.25 -21.60
CA PHE A 96 2.72 -9.32 -21.74
C PHE A 96 4.14 -8.74 -21.76
N ARG A 97 5.00 -9.24 -20.87
CA ARG A 97 6.42 -8.89 -20.83
C ARG A 97 7.25 -9.82 -21.70
N ASP A 98 6.86 -11.09 -21.71
CA ASP A 98 7.44 -12.16 -22.53
C ASP A 98 6.39 -13.26 -22.76
N THR A 99 6.83 -14.47 -23.10
CA THR A 99 5.94 -15.61 -23.37
C THR A 99 5.26 -16.14 -22.12
N ASP A 100 5.86 -15.99 -20.95
CA ASP A 100 5.42 -16.68 -19.73
C ASP A 100 5.13 -15.70 -18.59
N THR A 101 5.43 -14.41 -18.76
CA THR A 101 5.25 -13.39 -17.73
C THR A 101 4.40 -12.23 -18.23
N SER A 102 3.46 -11.79 -17.41
CA SER A 102 2.70 -10.57 -17.66
C SER A 102 2.61 -9.67 -16.43
N TYR A 103 2.32 -8.41 -16.69
CA TYR A 103 1.97 -7.42 -15.70
C TYR A 103 0.47 -7.15 -15.76
N LEU A 104 -0.18 -7.26 -14.60
CA LEU A 104 -1.60 -7.00 -14.44
C LEU A 104 -1.76 -5.70 -13.67
N GLN A 105 -2.67 -4.84 -14.13
CA GLN A 105 -3.11 -3.68 -13.38
C GLN A 105 -4.60 -3.43 -13.60
N GLY A 106 -5.26 -2.87 -12.59
CA GLY A 106 -6.70 -2.71 -12.70
C GLY A 106 -7.34 -2.07 -11.50
N ASN A 107 -8.68 -2.03 -11.54
CA ASN A 107 -9.51 -1.61 -10.43
C ASN A 107 -10.51 -2.69 -10.08
N THR A 108 -10.93 -2.71 -8.83
CA THR A 108 -11.93 -3.64 -8.34
C THR A 108 -12.89 -2.92 -7.42
N LYS A 109 -14.16 -3.30 -7.49
CA LYS A 109 -15.22 -2.84 -6.62
C LYS A 109 -15.85 -4.02 -5.91
N TYR A 110 -15.78 -4.00 -4.58
CA TYR A 110 -16.56 -4.90 -3.72
C TYR A 110 -17.91 -4.29 -3.40
N VAL A 111 -18.94 -5.13 -3.41
CA VAL A 111 -20.31 -4.76 -3.05
C VAL A 111 -20.92 -5.85 -2.17
N THR A 112 -21.42 -5.46 -0.99
CA THR A 112 -22.21 -6.36 -0.13
C THR A 112 -23.70 -6.34 -0.51
N ASP A 113 -24.49 -7.28 0.00
CA ASP A 113 -25.95 -7.27 -0.14
C ASP A 113 -26.59 -5.98 0.39
N ASN A 114 -26.03 -5.42 1.47
CA ASN A 114 -26.45 -4.15 2.08
C ASN A 114 -25.96 -2.91 1.31
N LYS A 115 -25.32 -3.10 0.15
CA LYS A 115 -24.77 -2.03 -0.70
C LYS A 115 -23.63 -1.25 -0.06
N ASP A 116 -22.92 -1.87 0.88
CA ASP A 116 -21.62 -1.36 1.30
C ASP A 116 -20.62 -1.54 0.16
N ILE A 117 -19.70 -0.59 0.02
CA ILE A 117 -18.76 -0.52 -1.10
C ILE A 117 -17.35 -0.36 -0.57
N ALA A 118 -16.40 -1.05 -1.19
CA ALA A 118 -14.98 -0.73 -1.14
C ALA A 118 -14.41 -0.84 -2.56
N THR A 119 -13.49 0.05 -2.89
CA THR A 119 -12.78 0.05 -4.17
C THR A 119 -11.29 -0.01 -3.92
N TYR A 120 -10.57 -0.67 -4.81
CA TYR A 120 -9.11 -0.67 -4.79
C TYR A 120 -8.53 -0.68 -6.20
N THR A 121 -7.32 -0.15 -6.31
CA THR A 121 -6.45 -0.34 -7.47
C THR A 121 -5.48 -1.48 -7.17
N PHE A 122 -5.18 -2.33 -8.15
CA PHE A 122 -4.24 -3.43 -7.97
C PHE A 122 -3.15 -3.47 -9.04
N TYR A 123 -2.06 -4.14 -8.65
CA TYR A 123 -0.90 -4.41 -9.48
C TYR A 123 -0.38 -5.82 -9.19
N ALA A 124 -0.13 -6.62 -10.23
CA ALA A 124 0.40 -7.97 -10.09
C ALA A 124 1.40 -8.34 -11.19
N ILE A 125 2.21 -9.35 -10.88
CA ILE A 125 2.98 -10.12 -11.86
C ILE A 125 2.35 -11.51 -11.95
N ALA A 126 1.97 -11.93 -13.15
CA ALA A 126 1.52 -13.29 -13.42
C ALA A 126 2.62 -14.08 -14.15
N ASN A 127 2.75 -15.36 -13.80
CA ASN A 127 3.65 -16.32 -14.41
C ASN A 127 2.83 -17.51 -14.91
N TYR A 128 2.78 -17.70 -16.21
CA TYR A 128 2.06 -18.76 -16.89
C TYR A 128 2.83 -20.08 -16.83
N HIS A 129 2.11 -21.16 -16.53
CA HIS A 129 2.72 -22.49 -16.47
C HIS A 129 2.80 -23.13 -17.85
N VAL A 130 3.85 -23.92 -18.07
CA VAL A 130 3.94 -24.79 -19.24
C VAL A 130 2.81 -25.83 -19.16
N GLY A 131 1.89 -25.78 -20.12
CA GLY A 131 0.71 -26.66 -20.16
C GLY A 131 -0.60 -26.00 -19.68
N GLY A 132 -0.58 -24.70 -19.35
CA GLY A 132 -1.76 -23.91 -18.99
C GLY A 132 -1.87 -23.64 -17.49
N GLY A 133 -2.68 -22.63 -17.14
CA GLY A 133 -2.73 -22.07 -15.79
C GLY A 133 -1.69 -20.98 -15.55
N TYR A 134 -1.74 -20.37 -14.36
CA TYR A 134 -0.78 -19.35 -13.93
C TYR A 134 -0.77 -19.17 -12.41
N ASP A 135 0.32 -18.62 -11.89
CA ASP A 135 0.38 -18.02 -10.55
C ASP A 135 0.58 -16.52 -10.68
N SER A 136 -0.14 -15.72 -9.90
CA SER A 136 0.11 -14.28 -9.79
C SER A 136 0.28 -13.83 -8.34
N ASN A 137 1.08 -12.79 -8.15
CA ASN A 137 1.26 -12.14 -6.86
C ASN A 137 1.18 -10.63 -7.06
N GLY A 138 0.55 -9.94 -6.12
CA GLY A 138 0.30 -8.51 -6.26
C GLY A 138 -0.08 -7.79 -4.98
N ILE A 139 -0.42 -6.52 -5.18
CA ILE A 139 -0.90 -5.63 -4.13
C ILE A 139 -2.25 -5.03 -4.53
N ALA A 140 -3.11 -4.83 -3.54
CA ALA A 140 -4.37 -4.11 -3.63
C ALA A 140 -4.29 -2.88 -2.73
N ILE A 141 -4.57 -1.70 -3.27
CA ILE A 141 -4.53 -0.42 -2.55
C ILE A 141 -5.95 0.10 -2.47
N PHE A 142 -6.57 0.00 -1.30
CA PHE A 142 -7.96 0.40 -1.10
C PHE A 142 -8.09 1.91 -0.91
N ASP A 143 -9.15 2.46 -1.50
CA ASP A 143 -9.50 3.87 -1.39
C ASP A 143 -9.95 4.23 0.04
N ASP A 144 -10.02 5.52 0.34
CA ASP A 144 -10.34 6.06 1.67
C ASP A 144 -11.85 6.05 2.01
N VAL A 145 -12.71 5.75 1.04
CA VAL A 145 -14.17 5.89 1.14
C VAL A 145 -14.94 4.57 1.30
N ALA A 146 -14.31 3.51 1.81
CA ALA A 146 -15.00 2.26 2.08
C ALA A 146 -16.13 2.43 3.13
N THR A 147 -17.28 1.80 2.91
CA THR A 147 -18.50 2.02 3.72
C THR A 147 -18.92 0.81 4.54
N GLY A 148 -19.71 1.04 5.59
CA GLY A 148 -20.39 0.01 6.39
C GLY A 148 -19.48 -1.15 6.83
N ASN A 149 -19.88 -2.38 6.51
CA ASN A 149 -19.13 -3.59 6.87
C ASN A 149 -17.76 -3.71 6.17
N LEU A 150 -17.52 -2.91 5.12
CA LEU A 150 -16.24 -2.84 4.41
C LEU A 150 -15.36 -1.68 4.89
N SER A 151 -15.81 -0.85 5.84
CA SER A 151 -15.07 0.34 6.32
C SER A 151 -13.65 0.04 6.82
N SER A 152 -13.41 -1.17 7.35
CA SER A 152 -12.07 -1.62 7.78
C SER A 152 -11.04 -1.69 6.64
N LEU A 153 -11.49 -1.70 5.38
CA LEU A 153 -10.63 -1.69 4.20
C LEU A 153 -10.20 -0.29 3.80
N SER A 154 -10.81 0.77 4.33
CA SER A 154 -10.44 2.15 4.01
C SER A 154 -8.96 2.42 4.28
N ASN A 155 -8.26 3.02 3.30
CA ASN A 155 -6.83 3.33 3.38
C ASN A 155 -5.94 2.11 3.73
N SER A 156 -6.39 0.90 3.41
CA SER A 156 -5.63 -0.31 3.67
C SER A 156 -4.89 -0.80 2.43
N VAL A 157 -3.85 -1.59 2.65
CA VAL A 157 -3.13 -2.30 1.59
C VAL A 157 -3.28 -3.79 1.82
N GLY A 158 -3.62 -4.50 0.77
CA GLY A 158 -3.60 -5.95 0.70
C GLY A 158 -2.41 -6.44 -0.11
N VAL A 159 -1.80 -7.55 0.30
CA VAL A 159 -0.94 -8.37 -0.56
C VAL A 159 -1.72 -9.62 -0.91
N TYR A 160 -1.67 -10.05 -2.16
CA TYR A 160 -2.40 -11.23 -2.61
C TYR A 160 -1.56 -12.18 -3.44
N LYS A 161 -2.03 -13.43 -3.47
CA LYS A 161 -1.63 -14.44 -4.43
C LYS A 161 -2.89 -14.97 -5.13
N ASP A 162 -2.71 -15.39 -6.36
CA ASP A 162 -3.74 -16.01 -7.18
C ASP A 162 -3.12 -17.22 -7.88
N HIS A 163 -3.85 -18.33 -7.86
CA HIS A 163 -3.45 -19.56 -8.51
C HIS A 163 -4.58 -20.03 -9.41
N VAL A 164 -4.29 -20.27 -10.67
CA VAL A 164 -5.23 -20.87 -11.63
C VAL A 164 -4.62 -22.14 -12.20
N ASP A 165 -5.33 -23.25 -12.04
CA ASP A 165 -4.91 -24.53 -12.58
C ASP A 165 -5.13 -24.63 -14.10
N LYS A 166 -4.63 -25.71 -14.70
CA LYS A 166 -4.79 -26.01 -16.14
C LYS A 166 -6.24 -26.27 -16.60
N ASN A 167 -7.19 -26.34 -15.68
CA ASN A 167 -8.61 -26.49 -15.99
C ASN A 167 -9.35 -25.15 -15.81
N GLY A 168 -8.67 -24.08 -15.40
CA GLY A 168 -9.26 -22.78 -15.13
C GLY A 168 -9.87 -22.65 -13.73
N THR A 169 -9.61 -23.60 -12.83
CA THR A 169 -10.04 -23.51 -11.44
C THR A 169 -9.05 -22.62 -10.68
N GLY A 170 -9.58 -21.53 -10.11
CA GLY A 170 -8.82 -20.48 -9.47
C GLY A 170 -9.01 -20.39 -7.96
N GLU A 171 -7.95 -20.01 -7.25
CA GLU A 171 -7.98 -19.61 -5.84
C GLU A 171 -7.23 -18.28 -5.66
N PHE A 172 -7.96 -17.27 -5.21
CA PHE A 172 -7.43 -15.95 -4.87
C PHE A 172 -7.45 -15.74 -3.35
N LEU A 173 -6.30 -15.35 -2.79
CA LEU A 173 -6.12 -15.12 -1.36
C LEU A 173 -5.45 -13.76 -1.12
N MET A 174 -6.01 -12.96 -0.22
CA MET A 174 -5.46 -11.64 0.14
C MET A 174 -5.29 -11.49 1.66
N TRP A 175 -4.16 -10.91 2.05
CA TRP A 175 -3.79 -10.59 3.43
C TRP A 175 -3.63 -9.09 3.60
N HIS A 176 -3.86 -8.58 4.81
CA HIS A 176 -3.49 -7.20 5.13
C HIS A 176 -1.97 -7.07 5.15
N TRP A 177 -1.46 -6.05 4.47
CA TRP A 177 -0.10 -5.58 4.65
C TRP A 177 0.01 -4.87 6.00
N ARG A 178 0.91 -5.32 6.87
CA ARG A 178 1.07 -4.83 8.25
C ARG A 178 2.52 -4.59 8.61
#